data_AF-A0A286CI42-F1
#
_entry.id   AF-A0A286CI42-F1
#
_cell.length_a   1.000
_cell.length_b   1.000
_cell.length_c   1.000
_cell.angle_alpha   90.00
_cell.angle_beta   90.00
_cell.angle_gamma   90.00
#
_symmetry.space_group_name_H-M   'P 1'
#
loop_
_entity.id
_entity.type
_entity.pdbx_description
1 polymer ?
#
loop_
_entity_poly.entity_id
_entity_poly.type
_entity_poly.pdbx_seq_one_letter_code
_entity_poly.pdbx_strand_id
1 'polypeptide(L)'
;MSIRIDIAGDDTALPDLREWLSNERDLRGRLRQRTKPAQPGTMGSGTELVIQLTDLGLAGVNTVIAAITAWLAYRQRQPRAARTTVTVTAPDGTPYDISGADPAALAHVAVEIAERPRGDDDPAA
;
A
#
# COMPACT_ATOMS: atom_id res chain seq x y z
N MET A 1 -5.67 8.14 10.39
CA MET A 1 -6.02 7.24 9.27
C MET A 1 -4.84 6.33 8.98
N SER A 2 -5.05 5.05 8.69
CA SER A 2 -3.96 4.15 8.30
C SER A 2 -4.36 3.35 7.07
N ILE A 3 -3.43 3.18 6.15
CA ILE A 3 -3.57 2.30 4.99
C ILE A 3 -2.59 1.12 5.14
N ARG A 4 -2.95 -0.01 4.57
CA ARG A 4 -2.10 -1.21 4.53
C ARG A 4 -1.71 -1.48 3.10
N ILE A 5 -0.49 -1.92 2.88
CA ILE A 5 0.06 -2.25 1.58
C ILE A 5 0.55 -3.69 1.66
N ASP A 6 -0.02 -4.51 0.78
CA ASP A 6 0.38 -5.89 0.57
C ASP A 6 1.06 -6.01 -0.79
N ILE A 7 2.15 -6.78 -0.83
CA ILE A 7 2.85 -7.08 -2.07
C ILE A 7 2.85 -8.59 -2.26
N ALA A 8 2.35 -9.02 -3.42
CA ALA A 8 2.55 -10.35 -3.93
C ALA A 8 3.57 -10.32 -5.08
N GLY A 9 4.54 -11.22 -5.05
CA GLY A 9 5.64 -11.24 -6.00
C GLY A 9 6.80 -12.03 -5.43
N ASP A 10 8.02 -11.56 -5.68
CA ASP A 10 9.22 -12.10 -5.04
C ASP A 10 9.46 -11.51 -3.65
N ASP A 11 10.21 -12.24 -2.82
CA ASP A 11 10.50 -11.87 -1.42
C ASP A 11 11.30 -10.56 -1.26
N THR A 12 11.91 -10.05 -2.34
CA THR A 12 12.68 -8.79 -2.32
C THR A 12 11.82 -7.57 -2.62
N ALA A 13 10.60 -7.76 -3.13
CA ALA A 13 9.72 -6.67 -3.53
C ALA A 13 9.28 -5.79 -2.35
N LEU A 14 8.95 -6.41 -1.21
CA LEU A 14 8.53 -5.69 -0.01
C LEU A 14 9.65 -4.84 0.63
N PRO A 15 10.86 -5.37 0.90
CA PRO A 15 11.94 -4.55 1.44
C PRO A 15 12.37 -3.44 0.47
N ASP A 16 12.36 -3.69 -0.83
CA ASP A 16 12.65 -2.69 -1.87
C ASP A 16 11.61 -1.56 -1.91
N LEU A 17 10.30 -1.89 -1.90
CA LEU A 17 9.26 -0.86 -1.80
C LEU A 17 9.36 -0.08 -0.49
N ARG A 18 9.66 -0.75 0.63
CA ARG A 18 9.84 -0.07 1.92
C ARG A 18 10.97 0.96 1.85
N GLU A 19 12.10 0.58 1.26
CA GLU A 19 13.23 1.48 1.07
C GLU A 19 12.84 2.68 0.21
N TRP A 20 12.17 2.42 -0.92
CA TRP A 20 11.64 3.46 -1.81
C TRP A 20 10.73 4.46 -1.07
N LEU A 21 9.71 3.96 -0.38
CA LEU A 21 8.76 4.78 0.38
C LEU A 21 9.43 5.49 1.56
N SER A 22 10.50 4.94 2.14
CA SER A 22 11.26 5.61 3.19
C SER A 22 12.08 6.79 2.67
N ASN A 23 12.40 6.82 1.37
CA ASN A 23 13.08 7.94 0.75
C ASN A 23 12.15 9.13 0.49
N GLU A 24 10.84 8.90 0.37
CA GLU A 24 9.82 9.94 0.21
C GLU A 24 9.71 10.84 1.44
N ARG A 25 9.99 12.13 1.26
CA ARG A 25 10.09 13.11 2.36
C ARG A 25 8.82 13.17 3.21
N ASP A 26 7.66 13.07 2.58
CA ASP A 26 6.34 13.12 3.24
C ASP A 26 5.95 11.80 3.92
N LEU A 27 6.66 10.69 3.68
CA LEU A 27 6.34 9.38 4.28
C LEU A 27 7.39 8.94 5.30
N ARG A 28 8.52 9.67 5.40
CA ARG A 28 9.57 9.44 6.38
C ARG A 28 9.03 9.39 7.80
N GLY A 29 9.39 8.33 8.53
CA GLY A 29 8.98 8.11 9.92
C GLY A 29 7.55 7.58 10.10
N ARG A 30 6.72 7.58 9.05
CA ARG A 30 5.31 7.16 9.08
C ARG A 30 5.07 5.71 8.64
N LEU A 31 6.10 5.07 8.07
CA LEU A 31 6.08 3.65 7.71
C LEU A 31 6.28 2.76 8.94
N ARG A 32 5.44 1.75 9.08
CA ARG A 32 5.58 0.66 10.05
C ARG A 32 5.40 -0.67 9.33
N GLN A 33 6.30 -1.63 9.56
CA GLN A 33 6.09 -3.00 9.09
C GLN A 33 5.26 -3.74 10.12
N ARG A 34 4.29 -4.53 9.65
CA ARG A 34 3.53 -5.43 10.48
C ARG A 34 3.59 -6.82 9.87
N THR A 35 3.97 -7.79 10.67
CA THR A 35 3.87 -9.20 10.28
C THR A 35 2.41 -9.62 10.41
N LYS A 36 1.78 -10.03 9.32
CA LYS A 36 0.42 -10.56 9.35
C LYS A 36 0.48 -12.02 9.85
N PRO A 37 -0.34 -12.41 10.83
CA PRO A 37 -0.46 -13.82 11.19
C PRO A 37 -0.90 -14.59 9.96
N ALA A 38 -0.23 -15.70 9.66
CA ALA A 38 -0.56 -16.54 8.52
C ALA A 38 -2.04 -16.96 8.61
N GLN A 39 -2.84 -16.58 7.61
CA GLN A 39 -4.20 -17.10 7.52
C GLN A 39 -4.13 -18.54 6.99
N PRO A 40 -4.92 -19.47 7.57
CA PRO A 40 -4.90 -20.85 7.12
C PRO A 40 -5.31 -20.93 5.65
N GLY A 41 -4.40 -21.43 4.79
CA GLY A 41 -4.58 -21.51 3.34
C GLY A 41 -3.72 -20.55 2.51
N THR A 42 -3.05 -19.58 3.14
CA THR A 42 -2.02 -18.76 2.48
C THR A 42 -0.64 -19.29 2.86
N MET A 43 0.19 -19.64 1.87
CA MET A 43 1.59 -20.03 2.13
C MET A 43 2.36 -18.82 2.67
N GLY A 44 2.69 -18.86 3.96
CA GLY A 44 3.62 -17.92 4.59
C GLY A 44 2.95 -16.78 5.37
N SER A 45 3.63 -16.36 6.44
CA SER A 45 3.31 -15.12 7.15
C SER A 45 3.67 -13.94 6.25
N GLY A 46 2.69 -13.41 5.53
CA GLY A 46 2.87 -12.22 4.70
C GLY A 46 3.27 -11.02 5.59
N THR A 47 4.36 -10.34 5.25
CA THR A 47 4.69 -9.07 5.91
C THR A 47 3.99 -7.95 5.15
N GLU A 48 3.19 -7.15 5.83
CA GLU A 48 2.51 -5.99 5.25
C GLU A 48 3.16 -4.68 5.71
N LEU A 49 3.05 -3.64 4.88
CA LEU A 49 3.45 -2.28 5.23
C LEU A 49 2.23 -1.49 5.67
N VAL A 50 2.31 -0.84 6.83
CA VAL A 50 1.27 0.03 7.36
C VAL A 50 1.78 1.46 7.36
N ILE A 51 1.02 2.37 6.75
CA ILE A 51 1.36 3.80 6.71
C ILE A 51 0.34 4.58 7.52
N GLN A 52 0.82 5.36 8.48
CA GLN A 52 -0.01 6.30 9.24
C GLN A 52 -0.10 7.64 8.52
N LEU A 53 -1.32 8.03 8.14
CA LEU A 53 -1.64 9.23 7.35
C LEU A 53 -2.49 10.24 8.14
N THR A 54 -2.48 10.17 9.48
CA THR A 54 -3.40 10.92 10.35
C THR A 54 -3.40 12.42 10.11
N ASP A 55 -2.27 13.01 9.70
CA ASP A 55 -2.14 14.46 9.51
C ASP A 55 -2.17 14.89 8.02
N LEU A 56 -2.22 13.95 7.09
CA LEU A 56 -2.03 14.23 5.66
C LEU A 56 -3.32 14.11 4.82
N GLY A 57 -4.33 13.35 5.28
CA GLY A 57 -5.58 13.16 4.55
C GLY A 57 -5.37 12.69 3.10
N LEU A 58 -6.15 13.26 2.15
CA LEU A 58 -6.06 12.95 0.72
C LEU A 58 -4.66 13.18 0.13
N ALA A 59 -3.96 14.23 0.56
CA ALA A 59 -2.61 14.52 0.07
C ALA A 59 -1.65 13.37 0.40
N GLY A 60 -1.76 12.79 1.60
CA GLY A 60 -0.95 11.64 2.00
C GLY A 60 -1.26 10.38 1.21
N VAL A 61 -2.55 10.13 0.93
CA VAL A 61 -2.96 8.99 0.10
C VAL A 61 -2.42 9.13 -1.33
N ASN A 62 -2.55 10.32 -1.92
CA ASN A 62 -1.99 10.63 -3.24
C ASN A 62 -0.48 10.40 -3.29
N THR A 63 0.27 10.86 -2.29
CA THR A 63 1.72 10.66 -2.23
C THR A 63 2.07 9.17 -2.18
N VAL A 64 1.35 8.37 -1.38
CA VAL A 64 1.60 6.93 -1.30
C VAL A 64 1.34 6.26 -2.65
N ILE A 65 0.19 6.53 -3.28
CA ILE A 65 -0.16 5.93 -4.56
C ILE A 65 0.86 6.34 -5.63
N ALA A 66 1.18 7.63 -5.73
CA ALA A 66 2.17 8.13 -6.69
C ALA A 66 3.55 7.48 -6.48
N ALA A 67 3.99 7.34 -5.23
CA ALA A 67 5.27 6.72 -4.91
C ALA A 67 5.29 5.22 -5.28
N ILE A 68 4.20 4.48 -5.03
CA ILE A 68 4.09 3.07 -5.43
C ILE A 68 4.07 2.94 -6.96
N THR A 69 3.33 3.78 -7.67
CA THR A 69 3.29 3.77 -9.14
C THR A 69 4.66 4.07 -9.73
N ALA A 70 5.39 5.04 -9.17
CA ALA A 70 6.75 5.34 -9.58
C ALA A 70 7.70 4.16 -9.34
N TRP A 71 7.59 3.50 -8.18
CA TRP A 71 8.35 2.30 -7.87
C TRP A 71 8.03 1.14 -8.82
N LEU A 72 6.75 0.88 -9.10
CA LEU A 72 6.32 -0.13 -10.06
C LEU A 72 6.89 0.13 -11.45
N ALA A 73 6.85 1.38 -11.91
CA ALA A 73 7.43 1.77 -13.20
C ALA A 73 8.96 1.59 -13.22
N TYR A 74 9.65 1.90 -12.12
CA TYR A 74 11.08 1.65 -11.97
C TYR A 74 11.40 0.15 -12.02
N ARG A 75 10.63 -0.66 -11.29
CA ARG A 75 10.81 -2.12 -11.19
C ARG A 75 10.52 -2.83 -12.50
N GLN A 76 9.47 -2.44 -13.21
CA GLN A 76 9.13 -3.00 -14.54
C GLN A 76 10.21 -2.78 -15.59
N ARG A 77 11.05 -1.75 -15.44
CA ARG A 77 12.19 -1.50 -16.35
C ARG A 77 13.37 -2.44 -16.07
N GLN A 78 13.38 -3.15 -14.95
CA GLN A 78 14.45 -4.07 -14.62
C GLN A 78 14.22 -5.43 -15.30
N PRO A 79 15.18 -5.94 -16.10
CA PRO A 79 15.01 -7.16 -16.89
C PRO A 79 14.87 -8.45 -16.07
N ARG A 80 15.10 -8.38 -14.75
CA ARG A 80 15.00 -9.52 -13.81
C ARG A 80 13.84 -9.38 -12.81
N ALA A 81 13.05 -8.31 -12.88
CA ALA A 81 11.96 -8.13 -11.94
C ALA A 81 10.83 -9.12 -12.23
N ALA A 82 10.39 -9.84 -11.20
CA ALA A 82 9.20 -10.67 -11.27
C ALA A 82 7.95 -9.79 -11.37
N ARG A 83 6.87 -10.34 -11.94
CA ARG A 83 5.56 -9.67 -11.94
C ARG A 83 5.15 -9.42 -10.49
N THR A 84 4.95 -8.16 -10.16
CA THR A 84 4.62 -7.71 -8.81
C THR A 84 3.20 -7.20 -8.80
N THR A 85 2.43 -7.67 -7.83
CA THR A 85 1.10 -7.17 -7.55
C THR A 85 1.15 -6.39 -6.24
N VAL A 86 0.66 -5.16 -6.26
CA VAL A 86 0.58 -4.29 -5.08
C VAL A 86 -0.88 -3.98 -4.80
N THR A 87 -1.31 -4.33 -3.59
CA THR A 87 -2.66 -4.09 -3.12
C THR A 87 -2.63 -3.07 -1.99
N VAL A 88 -3.35 -1.96 -2.16
CA VAL A 88 -3.56 -0.95 -1.11
C VAL A 88 -4.90 -1.19 -0.45
N THR A 89 -4.89 -1.47 0.84
CA THR A 89 -6.10 -1.59 1.65
C THR A 89 -6.39 -0.26 2.33
N ALA A 90 -7.57 0.28 2.05
CA ALA A 90 -8.12 1.46 2.68
C ALA A 90 -8.38 1.26 4.19
N PRO A 91 -8.61 2.33 4.96
CA PRO A 91 -8.88 2.23 6.39
C PRO A 91 -10.16 1.46 6.73
N ASP A 92 -11.13 1.44 5.82
CA ASP A 92 -12.38 0.68 5.89
C ASP A 92 -12.20 -0.82 5.57
N GLY A 93 -10.99 -1.25 5.20
CA GLY A 93 -10.69 -2.63 4.82
C GLY A 93 -10.87 -2.94 3.34
N THR A 94 -11.30 -1.98 2.51
CA THR A 94 -11.49 -2.20 1.07
C THR A 94 -10.13 -2.33 0.37
N PRO A 95 -9.85 -3.45 -0.33
CA PRO A 95 -8.62 -3.61 -1.09
C PRO A 95 -8.73 -2.98 -2.49
N TYR A 96 -7.67 -2.28 -2.91
CA TYR A 96 -7.52 -1.68 -4.23
C TYR A 96 -6.24 -2.20 -4.87
N ASP A 97 -6.37 -2.85 -6.03
CA ASP A 97 -5.21 -3.24 -6.83
C ASP A 97 -4.70 -2.02 -7.61
N ILE A 98 -3.44 -1.64 -7.36
CA ILE A 98 -2.78 -0.52 -8.04
C ILE A 98 -1.73 -0.99 -9.04
N SER A 99 -1.69 -2.30 -9.32
CA SER A 99 -0.76 -2.93 -10.24
C SER A 99 -1.07 -2.54 -11.68
N GLY A 100 -0.38 -1.51 -12.18
CA GLY A 100 -0.52 -1.09 -13.58
C GLY A 100 -1.84 -0.37 -13.88
N ALA A 101 -2.51 0.17 -12.87
CA ALA A 101 -3.65 1.06 -13.08
C ALA A 101 -3.21 2.38 -13.74
N ASP A 102 -4.06 2.94 -14.59
CA ASP A 102 -3.82 4.23 -15.24
C ASP A 102 -3.82 5.38 -14.20
N PRO A 103 -3.00 6.44 -14.38
CA PRO A 103 -2.93 7.57 -13.45
C PRO A 103 -4.29 8.19 -13.12
N ALA A 104 -5.22 8.26 -14.07
CA ALA A 104 -6.55 8.82 -13.82
C ALA A 104 -7.37 7.93 -12.88
N ALA A 105 -7.32 6.60 -13.07
CA ALA A 105 -7.98 5.65 -12.19
C ALA A 105 -7.39 5.68 -10.77
N LEU A 106 -6.07 5.82 -10.67
CA LEU A 106 -5.37 5.93 -9.39
C LEU A 106 -5.73 7.19 -8.60
N ALA A 107 -5.97 8.32 -9.27
CA ALA A 107 -6.45 9.53 -8.63
C ALA A 107 -7.86 9.34 -8.03
N HIS A 108 -8.76 8.63 -8.72
CA HIS A 108 -10.07 8.29 -8.18
C HIS A 108 -9.97 7.36 -6.97
N VAL A 109 -9.12 6.33 -7.05
CA VAL A 109 -8.85 5.42 -5.92
C VAL A 109 -8.33 6.20 -4.70
N ALA A 110 -7.45 7.18 -4.91
CA ALA A 110 -6.93 8.01 -3.83
C ALA A 110 -8.02 8.83 -3.12
N VAL A 111 -8.93 9.41 -3.90
CA VAL A 111 -10.10 10.13 -3.38
C VAL A 111 -10.99 9.17 -2.59
N GLU A 112 -11.34 8.01 -3.14
CA GLU A 112 -12.15 7.02 -2.43
C GLU A 112 -11.54 6.57 -1.10
N ILE A 113 -10.23 6.31 -1.09
CA ILE A 113 -9.51 5.92 0.13
C ILE A 113 -9.55 7.05 1.17
N ALA A 114 -9.41 8.32 0.74
CA ALA A 114 -9.41 9.47 1.63
C ALA A 114 -10.80 9.86 2.17
N GLU A 115 -11.84 9.68 1.34
CA GLU A 115 -13.24 10.00 1.67
C GLU A 115 -13.91 8.92 2.53
N ARG A 116 -13.24 7.78 2.75
CA ARG A 116 -13.70 6.72 3.66
C ARG A 116 -12.94 6.70 4.99
N PRO A 117 -13.21 7.65 5.90
CA PRO A 117 -12.66 7.60 7.24
C PRO A 117 -13.35 6.48 8.02
N ARG A 118 -12.67 5.33 8.16
CA ARG A 118 -13.08 4.16 8.98
C ARG A 118 -14.55 3.75 8.77
N GLY A 119 -14.77 2.72 7.97
CA GLY A 119 -15.97 1.90 8.15
C GLY A 119 -15.99 1.34 9.57
N ASP A 120 -17.04 1.71 10.30
CA ASP A 120 -17.51 1.13 11.56
C ASP A 120 -17.16 -0.36 11.69
N ASP A 121 -16.16 -0.68 12.52
CA ASP A 121 -16.07 -1.99 13.17
C ASP A 121 -16.71 -1.76 14.54
N ASP A 122 -18.04 -1.75 14.57
CA ASP A 122 -18.83 -1.92 15.78
C ASP A 122 -18.65 -3.37 16.22
N PRO A 123 -17.93 -3.66 17.31
CA PRO A 123 -17.95 -4.98 17.89
C PRO A 123 -19.35 -5.15 18.49
N ALA A 124 -20.16 -5.99 17.84
CA ALA A 124 -21.44 -6.48 18.34
C ALA A 124 -21.45 -6.55 19.87
N ALA A 125 -22.30 -5.72 20.47
CA ALA A 125 -22.69 -5.78 21.88
C ALA A 125 -23.53 -7.03 22.19
#